data_AF-A0A2P5IDB3-F1
#
_entry.id   AF-A0A2P5IDB3-F1
#
_cell.length_a   1.000
_cell.length_b   1.000
_cell.length_c   1.000
_cell.angle_alpha   90.00
_cell.angle_beta   90.00
_cell.angle_gamma   90.00
#
_symmetry.space_group_name_H-M   'P 1'
#
loop_
_entity.id
_entity.type
_entity.pdbx_description
1 polymer ?
#
loop_
_entity_poly.entity_id
_entity_poly.type
_entity_poly.pdbx_seq_one_letter_code
_entity_poly.pdbx_strand_id
1 'polypeptide(L)'
;MAYVPPALRKRAQDSSPSKSIGTTGEATGSRENLPPDITPPRLPADPTFSQADIHTHYWDSQNEGEDLSVSSWSTLNASAQDPDKLRYILLFRDANPRWESHGVIFCKSKLHILPGGERFRDEQLNKTVANPGRETDKAEWLRKDGGHESGSLTGEAGVLTHEASIEKVEVKESQGSDQSQVSKEESSSADKQEQVENGNLWGDVGKQRGLTEVNECPEPEPEPPYSPDLSLHPPNPIAVFEQAQGARGSSARFRFAGYHKIASLEFLAPRSRELFQLLEQKWTRTDPRGHARQKQRSAGSWKGSLKHRWAVIQMERDQDADERLVPPEVEVRDGDGSSGKSVNELLAEMRLKG
;
A
#
# COMPACT_ATOMS: atom_id res chain seq x y z
N MET A 1 9.40 38.70 36.77
CA MET A 1 10.37 37.76 36.18
C MET A 1 9.69 37.06 35.01
N ALA A 2 10.20 37.19 33.79
CA ALA A 2 9.56 36.61 32.60
C ALA A 2 10.00 35.15 32.42
N TYR A 3 9.03 34.25 32.32
CA TYR A 3 9.26 32.83 32.09
C TYR A 3 9.67 32.60 30.63
N VAL A 4 10.84 32.00 30.43
CA VAL A 4 11.36 31.63 29.09
C VAL A 4 11.17 30.12 28.89
N PRO A 5 10.39 29.69 27.88
CA PRO A 5 10.09 28.28 27.64
C PRO A 5 11.33 27.40 27.38
N PRO A 6 11.34 26.13 27.86
CA PRO A 6 12.49 25.22 27.75
C PRO A 6 13.01 24.98 26.31
N ALA A 7 12.15 25.12 25.30
CA ALA A 7 12.51 24.92 23.89
C ALA A 7 13.51 25.97 23.36
N LEU A 8 13.63 27.14 24.00
CA LEU A 8 14.50 28.24 23.57
C LEU A 8 15.89 28.24 24.22
N ARG A 9 16.21 27.29 25.10
CA ARG A 9 17.53 27.23 25.77
C ARG A 9 18.65 26.61 24.92
N LYS A 10 18.35 25.93 23.81
CA LYS A 10 19.33 25.06 23.13
C LYS A 10 20.16 25.69 22.00
N ARG A 11 20.12 27.02 21.79
CA ARG A 11 20.76 27.63 20.60
C ARG A 11 22.01 28.48 20.86
N ALA A 12 22.57 28.51 22.07
CA ALA A 12 23.61 29.48 22.44
C ALA A 12 24.95 28.91 22.94
N GLN A 13 25.25 27.62 22.78
CA GLN A 13 26.51 27.05 23.32
C GLN A 13 27.47 26.37 22.34
N ASP A 14 27.19 26.35 21.03
CA ASP A 14 28.14 25.82 20.03
C ASP A 14 28.70 26.93 19.14
N SER A 15 29.47 27.84 19.74
CA SER A 15 30.40 28.72 19.01
C SER A 15 31.82 28.42 19.47
N SER A 16 32.37 27.30 19.00
CA SER A 16 33.82 27.07 19.01
C SER A 16 34.42 27.57 17.69
N PRO A 17 35.53 28.34 17.73
CA PRO A 17 36.11 28.98 16.55
C PRO A 17 36.76 27.97 15.61
N SER A 18 36.34 28.04 14.35
CA SER A 18 36.91 27.36 13.19
C SER A 18 38.37 27.76 12.98
N LYS A 19 39.28 26.78 13.02
CA LYS A 19 40.66 26.90 12.56
C LYS A 19 40.68 26.67 11.05
N SER A 20 40.76 27.76 10.29
CA SER A 20 40.98 27.75 8.85
C SER A 20 42.40 27.25 8.54
N ILE A 21 42.50 26.09 7.90
CA ILE A 21 43.70 25.68 7.17
C ILE A 21 43.32 25.70 5.70
N GLY A 22 43.91 26.66 4.98
CA GLY A 22 43.82 26.71 3.53
C GLY A 22 44.57 25.55 2.91
N THR A 23 44.02 24.99 1.84
CA THR A 23 44.80 24.21 0.87
C THR A 23 44.13 24.36 -0.49
N THR A 24 44.52 25.42 -1.19
CA THR A 24 44.55 25.48 -2.65
C THR A 24 45.60 24.49 -3.14
N GLY A 25 45.18 23.52 -3.94
CA GLY A 25 46.06 22.57 -4.61
C GLY A 25 45.32 21.87 -5.74
N GLU A 26 45.36 22.47 -6.92
CA GLU A 26 45.15 21.78 -8.19
C GLU A 26 46.15 20.63 -8.28
N ALA A 27 45.66 19.39 -8.31
CA ALA A 27 46.45 18.21 -8.61
C ALA A 27 45.65 17.32 -9.57
N THR A 28 45.88 17.54 -10.86
CA THR A 28 45.69 16.58 -11.95
C THR A 28 46.66 15.41 -11.74
N GLY A 29 46.31 14.51 -10.81
CA GLY A 29 47.07 13.31 -10.47
C GLY A 29 46.44 12.06 -11.08
N SER A 30 47.22 11.34 -11.88
CA SER A 30 46.92 10.04 -12.47
C SER A 30 46.28 9.08 -11.47
N ARG A 31 45.07 8.62 -11.82
CA ARG A 31 44.22 7.68 -11.07
C ARG A 31 44.59 6.23 -11.41
N GLU A 32 45.87 5.88 -11.32
CA GLU A 32 46.36 4.52 -11.50
C GLU A 32 46.88 4.01 -10.15
N ASN A 33 46.33 2.87 -9.69
CA ASN A 33 46.69 2.15 -8.46
C ASN A 33 45.94 2.53 -7.16
N LEU A 34 44.60 2.56 -7.21
CA LEU A 34 43.83 2.22 -6.01
C LEU A 34 43.90 0.70 -5.81
N PRO A 35 44.18 0.20 -4.60
CA PRO A 35 44.19 -1.23 -4.30
C PRO A 35 42.83 -1.85 -4.67
N PRO A 36 42.78 -3.13 -5.09
CA PRO A 36 41.52 -3.79 -5.43
C PRO A 36 40.54 -3.60 -4.27
N ASP A 37 39.44 -2.93 -4.60
CA ASP A 37 38.35 -2.60 -3.70
C ASP A 37 37.95 -3.87 -2.96
N ILE A 38 38.33 -3.97 -1.68
CA ILE A 38 37.91 -5.04 -0.78
C ILE A 38 36.45 -4.71 -0.43
N THR A 39 35.56 -4.88 -1.41
CA THR A 39 34.14 -4.84 -1.15
C THR A 39 33.89 -6.00 -0.18
N PRO A 40 33.43 -5.74 1.06
CA PRO A 40 33.19 -6.79 2.02
C PRO A 40 32.28 -7.84 1.37
N PRO A 41 32.56 -9.14 1.59
CA PRO A 41 31.78 -10.21 0.99
C PRO A 41 30.30 -9.94 1.26
N ARG A 42 29.57 -9.68 0.17
CA ARG A 42 28.16 -9.35 0.21
C ARG A 42 27.47 -10.52 0.89
N LEU A 43 26.91 -10.29 2.08
CA LEU A 43 26.12 -11.30 2.77
C LEU A 43 25.08 -11.85 1.78
N PRO A 44 24.80 -13.17 1.80
CA PRO A 44 23.77 -13.74 0.95
C PRO A 44 22.49 -12.93 1.16
N ALA A 45 21.92 -12.44 0.07
CA ALA A 45 20.68 -11.67 0.15
C ALA A 45 19.61 -12.55 0.79
N ASP A 46 18.82 -11.98 1.69
CA ASP A 46 17.70 -12.70 2.31
C ASP A 46 16.82 -13.32 1.21
N PRO A 47 16.39 -14.59 1.36
CA PRO A 47 15.56 -15.24 0.37
C PRO A 47 14.27 -14.44 0.19
N THR A 48 13.88 -14.23 -1.06
CA THR A 48 12.64 -13.52 -1.40
C THR A 48 11.75 -14.40 -2.26
N PHE A 49 10.48 -14.45 -1.89
CA PHE A 49 9.48 -15.35 -2.43
C PHE A 49 8.48 -14.57 -3.27
N SER A 50 7.95 -15.17 -4.33
CA SER A 50 6.79 -14.59 -4.99
C SER A 50 5.53 -14.80 -4.13
N GLN A 51 4.50 -14.01 -4.40
CA GLN A 51 3.21 -14.20 -3.74
C GLN A 51 2.61 -15.59 -4.03
N ALA A 52 2.82 -16.12 -5.24
CA ALA A 52 2.32 -17.43 -5.65
C ALA A 52 3.04 -18.56 -4.89
N ASP A 53 4.35 -18.44 -4.67
CA ASP A 53 5.14 -19.41 -3.90
C ASP A 53 4.62 -19.48 -2.46
N ILE A 54 4.46 -18.31 -1.81
CA ILE A 54 3.94 -18.24 -0.45
C ILE A 54 2.53 -18.85 -0.39
N HIS A 55 1.64 -18.50 -1.32
CA HIS A 55 0.29 -19.04 -1.32
C HIS A 55 0.28 -20.56 -1.50
N THR A 56 1.08 -21.08 -2.45
CA THR A 56 1.22 -22.53 -2.69
C THR A 56 1.66 -23.27 -1.43
N HIS A 57 2.60 -22.70 -0.69
CA HIS A 57 3.08 -23.29 0.57
C HIS A 57 1.97 -23.45 1.63
N TYR A 58 1.04 -22.49 1.74
CA TYR A 58 -0.06 -22.56 2.72
C TYR A 58 -1.34 -23.23 2.20
N TRP A 59 -1.49 -23.36 0.89
CA TRP A 59 -2.64 -23.95 0.20
C TRP A 59 -2.20 -25.10 -0.69
N ASP A 60 -1.55 -26.11 -0.09
CA ASP A 60 -0.97 -27.27 -0.78
C ASP A 60 -1.82 -27.71 -1.97
N SER A 61 -1.16 -27.86 -3.12
CA SER A 61 -1.79 -28.11 -4.42
C SER A 61 -2.47 -29.47 -4.51
N GLN A 62 -2.33 -30.34 -3.50
CA GLN A 62 -2.96 -31.67 -3.52
C GLN A 62 -4.49 -31.67 -3.61
N ASN A 63 -5.15 -30.54 -3.37
CA ASN A 63 -6.57 -30.36 -3.69
C ASN A 63 -6.75 -29.82 -5.12
N GLU A 64 -6.30 -30.56 -6.14
CA GLU A 64 -6.36 -30.18 -7.56
C GLU A 64 -7.78 -30.04 -8.15
N GLY A 65 -8.82 -30.09 -7.33
CA GLY A 65 -10.22 -30.14 -7.77
C GLY A 65 -10.99 -28.82 -7.68
N GLU A 66 -10.49 -27.81 -6.95
CA GLU A 66 -11.14 -26.50 -6.90
C GLU A 66 -10.25 -25.46 -7.57
N ASP A 67 -10.79 -24.85 -8.64
CA ASP A 67 -10.29 -23.60 -9.23
C ASP A 67 -10.34 -22.50 -8.15
N LEU A 68 -9.38 -22.54 -7.21
CA LEU A 68 -9.07 -21.45 -6.32
C LEU A 68 -8.51 -20.34 -7.19
N SER A 69 -9.45 -19.57 -7.75
CA SER A 69 -9.17 -18.36 -8.50
C SER A 69 -8.08 -17.60 -7.76
N VAL A 70 -6.92 -17.51 -8.41
CA VAL A 70 -5.70 -16.78 -8.02
C VAL A 70 -5.99 -15.29 -7.68
N SER A 71 -7.24 -14.85 -7.80
CA SER A 71 -7.70 -13.47 -7.78
C SER A 71 -7.99 -12.86 -6.40
N SER A 72 -7.84 -13.57 -5.28
CA SER A 72 -8.11 -12.98 -3.94
C SER A 72 -6.88 -12.84 -3.05
N TRP A 73 -5.79 -12.41 -3.67
CA TRP A 73 -4.61 -11.90 -2.99
C TRP A 73 -4.96 -10.74 -2.05
N SER A 74 -4.82 -10.96 -0.75
CA SER A 74 -5.11 -9.95 0.28
C SER A 74 -4.01 -9.90 1.34
N THR A 75 -4.03 -8.86 2.19
CA THR A 75 -3.10 -8.73 3.32
C THR A 75 -3.27 -9.86 4.34
N LEU A 76 -4.51 -10.25 4.64
CA LEU A 76 -4.81 -11.36 5.55
C LEU A 76 -5.06 -12.63 4.76
N ASN A 77 -4.46 -13.75 5.15
CA ASN A 77 -4.65 -15.02 4.45
C ASN A 77 -4.76 -16.20 5.43
N ALA A 78 -5.63 -17.13 5.07
CA ALA A 78 -5.81 -18.41 5.74
C ALA A 78 -4.95 -19.49 5.08
N SER A 79 -5.04 -20.73 5.57
CA SER A 79 -4.40 -21.91 4.95
C SER A 79 -5.45 -22.94 4.57
N ALA A 80 -5.08 -23.92 3.75
CA ALA A 80 -5.93 -25.06 3.45
C ALA A 80 -6.33 -25.87 4.70
N GLN A 81 -5.42 -25.99 5.68
CA GLN A 81 -5.66 -26.74 6.92
C GLN A 81 -6.66 -26.05 7.86
N ASP A 82 -6.63 -24.71 7.88
CA ASP A 82 -7.52 -23.88 8.70
C ASP A 82 -8.01 -22.69 7.86
N PRO A 83 -9.07 -22.88 7.04
CA PRO A 83 -9.60 -21.83 6.18
C PRO A 83 -10.25 -20.68 6.98
N ASP A 84 -10.72 -20.97 8.20
CA ASP A 84 -11.36 -20.01 9.09
C ASP A 84 -10.37 -19.30 10.04
N LYS A 85 -9.05 -19.52 9.89
CA LYS A 85 -8.04 -18.90 10.77
C LYS A 85 -6.96 -18.16 9.99
N LEU A 86 -6.55 -17.01 10.51
CA LEU A 86 -5.39 -16.28 10.02
C LEU A 86 -4.11 -17.12 10.21
N ARG A 87 -3.37 -17.32 9.12
CA ARG A 87 -2.12 -18.09 9.13
C ARG A 87 -0.92 -17.28 8.68
N TYR A 88 -1.09 -16.44 7.67
CA TYR A 88 -0.01 -15.58 7.20
C TYR A 88 -0.52 -14.21 6.74
N ILE A 89 0.39 -13.23 6.79
CA ILE A 89 0.13 -11.84 6.39
C ILE A 89 1.10 -11.44 5.28
N LEU A 90 0.56 -10.79 4.25
CA LEU A 90 1.35 -10.14 3.19
C LEU A 90 1.30 -8.62 3.37
N LEU A 91 2.44 -8.02 3.70
CA LEU A 91 2.58 -6.60 3.90
C LEU A 91 3.10 -5.93 2.63
N PHE A 92 2.19 -5.27 1.93
CA PHE A 92 2.52 -4.45 0.78
C PHE A 92 3.13 -3.12 1.21
N ARG A 93 4.12 -2.67 0.46
CA ARG A 93 4.82 -1.41 0.71
C ARG A 93 3.84 -0.24 0.69
N ASP A 94 3.99 0.68 1.64
CA ASP A 94 3.15 1.88 1.81
C ASP A 94 1.64 1.60 2.09
N ALA A 95 1.20 0.33 2.17
CA ALA A 95 -0.20 0.00 2.42
C ALA A 95 -0.59 0.11 3.91
N ASN A 96 0.37 -0.10 4.81
CA ASN A 96 0.23 -0.02 6.26
C ASN A 96 1.37 0.84 6.85
N PRO A 97 1.27 2.18 6.81
CA PRO A 97 2.37 3.07 7.20
C PRO A 97 2.76 2.99 8.68
N ARG A 98 1.91 2.42 9.54
CA ARG A 98 2.17 2.24 10.98
C ARG A 98 2.72 0.85 11.33
N TRP A 99 3.01 0.02 10.33
CA TRP A 99 3.60 -1.30 10.54
C TRP A 99 5.00 -1.20 11.17
N GLU A 100 5.91 -0.46 10.54
CA GLU A 100 7.31 -0.38 10.97
C GLU A 100 7.47 0.22 12.38
N SER A 101 6.60 1.16 12.77
CA SER A 101 6.71 1.83 14.06
C SER A 101 5.97 1.10 15.18
N HIS A 102 4.79 0.53 14.90
CA HIS A 102 3.85 0.08 15.93
C HIS A 102 3.22 -1.28 15.66
N GLY A 103 3.59 -1.97 14.57
CA GLY A 103 2.99 -3.26 14.20
C GLY A 103 1.50 -3.16 13.86
N VAL A 104 1.01 -1.98 13.43
CA VAL A 104 -0.44 -1.77 13.19
C VAL A 104 -0.80 -2.02 11.72
N ILE A 105 -1.81 -2.85 11.51
CA ILE A 105 -2.39 -3.19 10.20
C ILE A 105 -3.84 -2.74 10.15
N PHE A 106 -4.24 -2.19 9.00
CA PHE A 106 -5.63 -1.80 8.74
C PHE A 106 -6.22 -2.61 7.58
N CYS A 107 -7.22 -3.44 7.87
CA CYS A 107 -7.84 -4.33 6.89
C CYS A 107 -9.36 -4.16 6.81
N LYS A 108 -9.91 -4.40 5.61
CA LYS A 108 -11.35 -4.31 5.31
C LYS A 108 -11.96 -5.62 4.79
N SER A 109 -11.12 -6.61 4.49
CA SER A 109 -11.49 -7.85 3.79
C SER A 109 -11.00 -9.04 4.59
N LYS A 110 -11.68 -10.19 4.40
CA LYS A 110 -11.41 -11.43 5.16
C LYS A 110 -11.40 -11.20 6.67
N LEU A 111 -12.34 -10.40 7.17
CA LEU A 111 -12.46 -10.14 8.61
C LEU A 111 -12.87 -11.39 9.40
N HIS A 112 -13.50 -12.37 8.73
CA HIS A 112 -14.00 -13.60 9.34
C HIS A 112 -12.92 -14.58 9.78
N ILE A 113 -11.67 -14.44 9.30
CA ILE A 113 -10.54 -15.30 9.73
C ILE A 113 -9.82 -14.76 10.96
N LEU A 114 -10.24 -13.60 11.46
CA LEU A 114 -9.73 -12.99 12.69
C LEU A 114 -10.56 -13.48 13.88
N PRO A 115 -9.96 -13.61 15.07
CA PRO A 115 -10.70 -13.93 16.30
C PRO A 115 -11.92 -13.02 16.50
N GLY A 116 -13.10 -13.60 16.75
CA GLY A 116 -14.36 -12.87 16.91
C GLY A 116 -14.93 -12.28 15.62
N GLY A 117 -14.26 -12.49 14.48
CA GLY A 117 -14.68 -12.06 13.16
C GLY A 117 -15.78 -12.91 12.53
N GLU A 118 -16.06 -14.08 13.11
CA GLU A 118 -17.04 -15.07 12.64
C GLU A 118 -18.44 -14.46 12.50
N ARG A 119 -18.77 -13.51 13.39
CA ARG A 119 -20.04 -12.76 13.35
C ARG A 119 -20.22 -11.87 12.12
N PHE A 120 -19.15 -11.64 11.36
CA PHE A 120 -19.18 -10.83 10.12
C PHE A 120 -19.14 -11.69 8.85
N ARG A 121 -19.18 -13.02 8.97
CA ARG A 121 -19.17 -13.95 7.83
C ARG A 121 -20.38 -13.70 6.92
N ASP A 122 -21.56 -13.52 7.51
CA ASP A 122 -22.82 -13.33 6.79
C ASP A 122 -22.85 -12.01 6.01
N GLU A 123 -22.19 -10.97 6.53
CA GLU A 123 -22.13 -9.66 5.85
C GLU A 123 -21.27 -9.71 4.58
N GLN A 124 -20.39 -10.71 4.44
CA GLN A 124 -19.63 -10.98 3.22
C GLN A 124 -20.41 -11.87 2.26
N LEU A 125 -21.02 -12.95 2.77
CA LEU A 125 -21.83 -13.86 1.96
C LEU A 125 -23.05 -13.16 1.33
N ASN A 126 -23.73 -12.30 2.09
CA ASN A 126 -24.89 -11.57 1.59
C ASN A 126 -24.52 -10.58 0.45
N LYS A 127 -23.27 -10.11 0.38
CA LYS A 127 -22.82 -9.27 -0.75
C LYS A 127 -22.67 -10.07 -2.04
N THR A 128 -22.21 -11.32 -1.95
CA THR A 128 -22.11 -12.22 -3.10
C THR A 128 -23.50 -12.60 -3.62
N VAL A 129 -24.42 -12.94 -2.71
CA VAL A 129 -25.79 -13.36 -3.08
C VAL A 129 -26.64 -12.20 -3.62
N ALA A 130 -26.46 -10.97 -3.12
CA ALA A 130 -27.23 -9.82 -3.58
C ALA A 130 -26.80 -9.29 -4.96
N ASN A 131 -25.73 -9.81 -5.55
CA ASN A 131 -25.23 -9.36 -6.85
C ASN A 131 -24.76 -10.53 -7.74
N PRO A 132 -25.63 -11.54 -7.99
CA PRO A 132 -25.22 -12.76 -8.68
C PRO A 132 -24.85 -12.52 -10.15
N GLY A 133 -25.22 -11.37 -10.73
CA GLY A 133 -24.95 -11.02 -12.12
C GLY A 133 -23.67 -10.21 -12.38
N ARG A 134 -22.93 -9.78 -11.34
CA ARG A 134 -21.70 -8.96 -11.54
C ARG A 134 -20.40 -9.74 -11.49
N GLU A 135 -20.41 -10.95 -10.97
CA GLU A 135 -19.21 -11.79 -10.92
C GLU A 135 -18.96 -12.49 -12.28
N THR A 136 -20.03 -12.75 -13.05
CA THR A 136 -19.92 -13.19 -14.45
C THR A 136 -19.36 -12.11 -15.36
N ASP A 137 -19.67 -10.81 -15.15
CA ASP A 137 -19.08 -9.73 -15.94
C ASP A 137 -17.56 -9.61 -15.71
N LYS A 138 -17.07 -9.96 -14.52
CA LYS A 138 -15.63 -9.96 -14.23
C LYS A 138 -14.90 -11.12 -14.94
N ALA A 139 -15.61 -12.20 -15.25
CA ALA A 139 -15.14 -13.29 -16.11
C ALA A 139 -15.45 -13.06 -17.62
N GLU A 140 -16.46 -12.26 -17.95
CA GLU A 140 -16.90 -11.98 -19.32
C GLU A 140 -16.06 -10.88 -19.99
N TRP A 141 -15.55 -9.91 -19.23
CA TRP A 141 -14.45 -9.05 -19.67
C TRP A 141 -13.17 -9.85 -20.00
N LEU A 142 -13.04 -11.10 -19.53
CA LEU A 142 -11.93 -12.00 -19.86
C LEU A 142 -12.20 -12.91 -21.06
N ARG A 143 -13.46 -13.03 -21.52
CA ARG A 143 -13.83 -13.86 -22.69
C ARG A 143 -14.05 -13.05 -23.97
N LYS A 144 -14.26 -11.73 -23.87
CA LYS A 144 -14.67 -10.90 -25.02
C LYS A 144 -13.55 -10.41 -25.94
N ASP A 145 -12.29 -10.79 -25.66
CA ASP A 145 -11.14 -10.54 -26.55
C ASP A 145 -10.66 -11.80 -27.32
N GLY A 146 -11.39 -12.92 -27.25
CA GLY A 146 -10.96 -14.22 -27.78
C GLY A 146 -11.66 -14.74 -29.03
N GLY A 147 -12.27 -13.88 -29.86
CA GLY A 147 -13.08 -14.34 -30.99
C GLY A 147 -13.02 -13.43 -32.22
N HIS A 148 -11.88 -13.39 -32.89
CA HIS A 148 -11.82 -12.93 -34.28
C HIS A 148 -11.18 -14.03 -35.14
N GLU A 149 -12.00 -14.66 -35.96
CA GLU A 149 -11.60 -15.66 -36.94
C GLU A 149 -10.71 -15.04 -38.02
N SER A 150 -9.59 -15.73 -38.27
CA SER A 150 -8.80 -15.82 -39.51
C SER A 150 -8.78 -14.62 -40.47
N GLY A 151 -7.68 -13.85 -40.43
CA GLY A 151 -7.34 -12.87 -41.45
C GLY A 151 -5.88 -12.42 -41.40
N SER A 152 -4.98 -13.26 -41.91
CA SER A 152 -3.74 -12.95 -42.63
C SER A 152 -2.97 -11.63 -42.34
N LEU A 153 -1.70 -11.81 -41.93
CA LEU A 153 -0.50 -10.99 -42.21
C LEU A 153 -0.11 -9.80 -41.30
N THR A 154 1.15 -9.91 -40.85
CA THR A 154 2.11 -8.91 -40.33
C THR A 154 1.84 -8.30 -38.95
N GLY A 155 2.64 -8.77 -37.97
CA GLY A 155 2.59 -8.34 -36.58
C GLY A 155 3.50 -7.15 -36.27
N GLU A 156 2.95 -6.22 -35.50
CA GLU A 156 3.68 -5.27 -34.66
C GLU A 156 3.27 -5.49 -33.19
N ALA A 157 4.26 -5.40 -32.30
CA ALA A 157 4.17 -5.72 -30.89
C ALA A 157 3.41 -4.65 -30.09
N GLY A 158 2.37 -5.06 -29.36
CA GLY A 158 1.65 -4.25 -28.38
C GLY A 158 1.82 -4.78 -26.96
N VAL A 159 2.57 -4.04 -26.14
CA VAL A 159 2.74 -4.23 -24.70
C VAL A 159 1.48 -3.74 -23.97
N LEU A 160 0.82 -4.59 -23.20
CA LEU A 160 -0.37 -4.26 -22.40
C LEU A 160 -0.01 -4.11 -20.91
N THR A 161 -0.01 -2.87 -20.44
CA THR A 161 0.13 -2.49 -19.02
C THR A 161 -1.25 -2.35 -18.37
N HIS A 162 -1.51 -3.05 -17.27
CA HIS A 162 -2.65 -2.75 -16.40
C HIS A 162 -2.29 -1.64 -15.40
N GLU A 163 -2.98 -0.51 -15.53
CA GLU A 163 -2.89 0.63 -14.62
C GLU A 163 -3.48 0.30 -13.24
N ALA A 164 -2.63 0.34 -12.21
CA ALA A 164 -3.01 0.95 -10.95
C ALA A 164 -2.74 2.46 -11.08
N SER A 165 -3.78 3.26 -11.28
CA SER A 165 -3.64 4.72 -11.42
C SER A 165 -3.04 5.32 -10.14
N ILE A 166 -1.75 5.63 -10.22
CA ILE A 166 -1.08 6.60 -9.36
C ILE A 166 -0.92 7.84 -10.23
N GLU A 167 -1.75 8.85 -9.96
CA GLU A 167 -1.70 10.15 -10.61
C GLU A 167 -0.31 10.77 -10.36
N LYS A 168 0.45 10.92 -11.43
CA LYS A 168 1.79 11.51 -11.47
C LYS A 168 1.59 13.03 -11.46
N VAL A 169 1.75 13.65 -10.29
CA VAL A 169 1.83 15.12 -10.20
C VAL A 169 3.22 15.52 -10.72
N GLU A 170 3.23 16.04 -11.94
CA GLU A 170 4.37 16.69 -12.58
C GLU A 170 4.66 18.02 -11.87
N VAL A 171 5.75 18.06 -11.10
CA VAL A 171 6.28 19.32 -10.56
C VAL A 171 7.06 19.99 -11.70
N LYS A 172 6.47 21.02 -12.30
CA LYS A 172 7.20 21.93 -13.19
C LYS A 172 8.20 22.72 -12.35
N GLU A 173 9.47 22.39 -12.57
CA GLU A 173 10.63 23.11 -12.07
C GLU A 173 10.77 24.40 -12.88
N SER A 174 10.33 25.52 -12.30
CA SER A 174 10.55 26.85 -12.88
C SER A 174 11.95 27.32 -12.54
N GLN A 175 12.83 27.29 -13.55
CA GLN A 175 14.06 28.08 -13.56
C GLN A 175 13.70 29.57 -13.57
N GLY A 176 14.15 30.30 -12.56
CA GLY A 176 14.04 31.75 -12.46
C GLY A 176 15.34 32.31 -11.91
N SER A 177 16.10 32.94 -12.80
CA SER A 177 17.40 33.55 -12.57
C SER A 177 17.36 34.70 -11.56
N ASP A 178 18.28 34.68 -10.59
CA ASP A 178 18.62 35.84 -9.76
C ASP A 178 19.48 36.82 -10.57
N GLN A 179 18.95 38.01 -10.84
CA GLN A 179 19.73 39.23 -11.04
C GLN A 179 19.26 40.30 -10.06
N SER A 180 20.21 40.78 -9.28
CA SER A 180 20.08 41.94 -8.39
C SER A 180 19.82 43.21 -9.18
N GLN A 181 18.96 44.11 -8.67
CA GLN A 181 19.33 45.52 -8.51
C GLN A 181 18.36 46.30 -7.61
N VAL A 182 19.00 47.11 -6.77
CA VAL A 182 18.47 48.21 -5.96
C VAL A 182 17.77 49.24 -6.84
N SER A 183 16.59 49.72 -6.43
CA SER A 183 16.22 51.15 -6.46
C SER A 183 14.94 51.41 -5.67
N LYS A 184 15.00 52.54 -4.99
CA LYS A 184 14.05 53.21 -4.12
C LYS A 184 13.19 54.12 -4.99
N GLU A 185 11.87 54.17 -4.82
CA GLU A 185 11.07 55.39 -4.96
C GLU A 185 9.59 55.18 -4.61
N GLU A 186 9.02 56.25 -4.06
CA GLU A 186 7.66 56.45 -3.58
C GLU A 186 6.62 56.53 -4.71
N SER A 187 5.35 56.60 -4.29
CA SER A 187 4.15 57.06 -5.01
C SER A 187 3.22 55.91 -5.40
N SER A 188 2.13 55.70 -4.66
CA SER A 188 0.84 56.40 -4.77
C SER A 188 -0.06 55.82 -5.87
N SER A 189 -1.25 55.40 -5.42
CA SER A 189 -2.54 55.44 -6.14
C SER A 189 -3.02 54.17 -6.85
N ALA A 190 -4.33 54.02 -6.71
CA ALA A 190 -5.29 53.21 -7.47
C ALA A 190 -5.21 51.68 -7.26
N ASP A 191 -6.12 51.09 -6.49
CA ASP A 191 -7.51 50.81 -6.90
C ASP A 191 -7.56 49.67 -7.93
N LYS A 192 -7.78 48.46 -7.40
CA LYS A 192 -8.45 47.33 -8.07
C LYS A 192 -8.57 46.17 -7.08
N GLN A 193 -9.66 46.22 -6.33
CA GLN A 193 -10.14 45.12 -5.52
C GLN A 193 -10.82 44.11 -6.45
N GLU A 194 -10.04 43.13 -6.93
CA GLU A 194 -10.55 42.03 -7.73
C GLU A 194 -11.20 40.99 -6.80
N GLN A 195 -12.52 41.14 -6.60
CA GLN A 195 -13.37 40.12 -6.00
C GLN A 195 -13.43 38.92 -6.95
N VAL A 196 -12.71 37.87 -6.61
CA VAL A 196 -12.96 36.55 -7.20
C VAL A 196 -14.17 35.97 -6.49
N GLU A 197 -15.35 36.18 -7.07
CA GLU A 197 -16.58 35.48 -6.73
C GLU A 197 -16.39 33.98 -7.02
N ASN A 198 -16.02 33.22 -5.99
CA ASN A 198 -16.20 31.77 -6.00
C ASN A 198 -17.70 31.49 -6.01
N GLY A 199 -18.24 31.31 -7.21
CA GLY A 199 -19.62 30.92 -7.45
C GLY A 199 -19.99 29.69 -6.63
N ASN A 200 -20.87 29.91 -5.66
CA ASN A 200 -21.66 28.88 -5.02
C ASN A 200 -22.53 28.20 -6.10
N LEU A 201 -21.98 27.16 -6.73
CA LEU A 201 -22.65 26.26 -7.66
C LEU A 201 -23.53 25.26 -6.87
N TRP A 202 -24.43 25.79 -6.05
CA TRP A 202 -25.56 25.07 -5.45
C TRP A 202 -26.84 25.88 -5.69
N GLY A 203 -26.98 26.38 -6.92
CA GLY A 203 -28.18 27.04 -7.41
C GLY A 203 -29.36 26.08 -7.39
N ASP A 204 -30.26 26.33 -6.44
CA ASP A 204 -31.71 26.45 -6.64
C ASP A 204 -32.31 25.50 -7.69
N VAL A 205 -32.43 24.21 -7.31
CA VAL A 205 -33.34 23.28 -7.98
C VAL A 205 -34.70 23.39 -7.28
N GLY A 206 -35.64 23.98 -8.01
CA GLY A 206 -36.96 24.32 -7.54
C GLY A 206 -37.80 23.13 -7.05
N LYS A 207 -38.33 23.28 -5.84
CA LYS A 207 -39.77 23.43 -5.58
C LYS A 207 -40.73 22.64 -6.51
N GLN A 208 -40.74 21.31 -6.39
CA GLN A 208 -41.99 20.56 -6.55
C GLN A 208 -42.30 19.78 -5.27
N ARG A 209 -43.34 20.27 -4.58
CA ARG A 209 -43.97 19.66 -3.42
C ARG A 209 -44.75 18.43 -3.88
N GLY A 210 -44.22 17.25 -3.59
CA GLY A 210 -44.97 16.02 -3.43
C GLY A 210 -44.41 15.35 -2.19
N LEU A 211 -45.02 15.63 -1.03
CA LEU A 211 -44.70 15.02 0.26
C LEU A 211 -45.08 13.53 0.21
N THR A 212 -44.25 12.70 -0.42
CA THR A 212 -44.13 11.32 0.03
C THR A 212 -43.32 11.37 1.31
N GLU A 213 -44.04 11.30 2.43
CA GLU A 213 -43.52 10.97 3.75
C GLU A 213 -42.89 9.57 3.65
N VAL A 214 -41.68 9.52 3.07
CA VAL A 214 -40.82 8.36 3.14
C VAL A 214 -40.52 8.21 4.62
N ASN A 215 -41.20 7.22 5.25
CA ASN A 215 -40.85 6.70 6.56
C ASN A 215 -39.32 6.54 6.57
N GLU A 216 -38.63 7.50 7.18
CA GLU A 216 -37.21 7.42 7.44
C GLU A 216 -37.06 6.22 8.37
N CYS A 217 -36.70 5.08 7.78
CA CYS A 217 -36.37 3.88 8.51
C CYS A 217 -35.29 4.31 9.51
N PRO A 218 -35.55 4.22 10.83
CA PRO A 218 -34.69 4.83 11.83
C PRO A 218 -33.26 4.39 11.59
N GLU A 219 -32.36 5.36 11.40
CA GLU A 219 -30.95 5.07 11.20
C GLU A 219 -30.48 4.23 12.40
N PRO A 220 -29.98 3.00 12.18
CA PRO A 220 -29.62 2.12 13.28
C PRO A 220 -28.60 2.84 14.16
N GLU A 221 -28.81 2.81 15.48
CA GLU A 221 -27.88 3.44 16.42
C GLU A 221 -26.44 2.94 16.14
N PRO A 222 -25.45 3.84 16.20
CA PRO A 222 -24.07 3.48 15.88
C PRO A 222 -23.59 2.36 16.81
N GLU A 223 -23.33 1.19 16.24
CA GLU A 223 -22.78 0.06 17.00
C GLU A 223 -21.45 0.48 17.64
N PRO A 224 -21.25 0.23 18.96
CA PRO A 224 -19.98 0.49 19.60
C PRO A 224 -18.87 -0.37 18.96
N PRO A 225 -17.61 0.09 19.03
CA PRO A 225 -16.48 -0.73 18.60
C PRO A 225 -16.46 -2.05 19.35
N TYR A 226 -16.11 -3.13 18.64
CA TYR A 226 -16.05 -4.46 19.20
C TYR A 226 -14.62 -4.95 19.28
N SER A 227 -14.20 -5.35 20.48
CA SER A 227 -12.91 -5.95 20.75
C SER A 227 -13.14 -7.38 21.26
N PRO A 228 -12.79 -8.42 20.50
CA PRO A 228 -12.93 -9.80 20.95
C PRO A 228 -11.95 -10.09 22.10
N ASP A 229 -12.34 -11.01 22.99
CA ASP A 229 -11.44 -11.51 24.03
C ASP A 229 -10.42 -12.46 23.40
N LEU A 230 -9.20 -11.96 23.21
CA LEU A 230 -8.10 -12.72 22.62
C LEU A 230 -7.63 -13.88 23.52
N SER A 231 -7.98 -13.90 24.82
CA SER A 231 -7.61 -15.00 25.71
C SER A 231 -8.33 -16.32 25.39
N LEU A 232 -9.49 -16.24 24.73
CA LEU A 232 -10.27 -17.40 24.29
C LEU A 232 -9.67 -18.05 23.02
N HIS A 233 -8.79 -17.34 22.32
CA HIS A 233 -8.17 -17.79 21.09
C HIS A 233 -6.67 -17.91 21.33
N PRO A 234 -6.13 -19.12 21.59
CA PRO A 234 -4.70 -19.27 21.85
C PRO A 234 -3.91 -18.65 20.69
N PRO A 235 -2.89 -17.82 20.98
CA PRO A 235 -2.14 -17.13 19.95
C PRO A 235 -1.42 -18.17 19.09
N ASN A 236 -1.95 -18.38 17.88
CA ASN A 236 -1.22 -19.13 16.87
C ASN A 236 -0.18 -18.20 16.26
N PRO A 237 1.08 -18.61 16.15
CA PRO A 237 2.09 -17.83 15.45
C PRO A 237 1.66 -17.58 14.00
N ILE A 238 1.69 -16.31 13.59
CA ILE A 238 1.30 -15.85 12.26
C ILE A 238 2.58 -15.48 11.51
N ALA A 239 2.83 -16.12 10.37
CA ALA A 239 3.96 -15.78 9.52
C ALA A 239 3.71 -14.44 8.82
N VAL A 240 4.64 -13.49 8.96
CA VAL A 240 4.53 -12.19 8.29
C VAL A 240 5.57 -12.10 7.18
N PHE A 241 5.11 -11.70 6.00
CA PHE A 241 5.96 -11.47 4.84
C PHE A 241 5.89 -10.02 4.39
N GLU A 242 7.03 -9.36 4.27
CA GLU A 242 7.15 -7.97 3.84
C GLU A 242 7.57 -7.86 2.39
N GLN A 243 6.93 -6.99 1.62
CA GLN A 243 7.33 -6.71 0.26
C GLN A 243 8.74 -6.10 0.22
N ALA A 244 9.66 -6.76 -0.48
CA ALA A 244 11.05 -6.35 -0.63
C ALA A 244 11.17 -5.02 -1.40
N GLN A 245 12.21 -4.24 -1.09
CA GLN A 245 12.47 -2.98 -1.78
C GLN A 245 12.84 -3.22 -3.26
N GLY A 246 12.34 -2.38 -4.16
CA GLY A 246 12.63 -2.45 -5.60
C GLY A 246 11.67 -3.33 -6.41
N ALA A 247 10.92 -4.23 -5.77
CA ALA A 247 9.92 -5.04 -6.44
C ALA A 247 8.60 -4.26 -6.58
N ARG A 248 8.37 -3.65 -7.76
CA ARG A 248 7.08 -3.01 -8.12
C ARG A 248 6.40 -3.84 -9.22
N GLY A 249 5.08 -3.91 -9.18
CA GLY A 249 4.27 -4.58 -10.19
C GLY A 249 3.93 -6.03 -9.84
N SER A 250 3.61 -6.83 -10.87
CA SER A 250 3.18 -8.23 -10.75
C SER A 250 4.25 -9.17 -10.18
N SER A 251 5.51 -8.76 -10.19
CA SER A 251 6.65 -9.49 -9.63
C SER A 251 7.03 -8.98 -8.23
N ALA A 252 6.04 -8.54 -7.44
CA ALA A 252 6.27 -8.21 -6.04
C ALA A 252 6.88 -9.42 -5.32
N ARG A 253 8.11 -9.26 -4.82
CA ARG A 253 8.80 -10.26 -4.01
C ARG A 253 8.65 -9.91 -2.55
N PHE A 254 8.53 -10.92 -1.72
CA PHE A 254 8.34 -10.79 -0.29
C PHE A 254 9.45 -11.51 0.47
N ARG A 255 9.93 -10.93 1.56
CA ARG A 255 10.85 -11.57 2.49
C ARG A 255 10.08 -11.98 3.74
N PHE A 256 10.50 -13.06 4.38
CA PHE A 256 9.96 -13.45 5.67
C PHE A 256 10.45 -12.47 6.76
N ALA A 257 9.52 -11.88 7.50
CA ALA A 257 9.80 -10.89 8.55
C ALA A 257 9.78 -11.48 9.97
N GLY A 258 9.40 -12.75 10.11
CA GLY A 258 9.25 -13.45 11.39
C GLY A 258 7.81 -13.79 11.74
N TYR A 259 7.66 -14.51 12.84
CA TYR A 259 6.38 -14.86 13.43
C TYR A 259 5.87 -13.75 14.35
N HIS A 260 4.56 -13.53 14.29
CA HIS A 260 3.88 -12.50 15.08
C HIS A 260 2.61 -13.07 15.71
N LYS A 261 2.14 -12.42 16.76
CA LYS A 261 0.86 -12.68 17.41
C LYS A 261 0.01 -11.41 17.43
N ILE A 262 -1.31 -11.59 17.49
CA ILE A 262 -2.24 -10.46 17.64
C ILE A 262 -2.20 -10.01 19.10
N ALA A 263 -1.71 -8.80 19.35
CA ALA A 263 -1.68 -8.19 20.68
C ALA A 263 -2.98 -7.42 20.98
N SER A 264 -3.57 -6.79 19.97
CA SER A 264 -4.86 -6.10 20.07
C SER A 264 -5.63 -6.17 18.76
N LEU A 265 -6.94 -6.30 18.86
CA LEU A 265 -7.85 -6.38 17.72
C LEU A 265 -9.11 -5.58 18.00
N GLU A 266 -9.42 -4.63 17.12
CA GLU A 266 -10.61 -3.80 17.23
C GLU A 266 -11.35 -3.76 15.89
N PHE A 267 -12.65 -4.04 15.90
CA PHE A 267 -13.52 -3.93 14.74
C PHE A 267 -14.31 -2.62 14.78
N LEU A 268 -14.12 -1.79 13.76
CA LEU A 268 -14.76 -0.49 13.62
C LEU A 268 -16.00 -0.59 12.73
N ALA A 269 -17.14 -0.14 13.26
CA ALA A 269 -18.41 -0.13 12.53
C ALA A 269 -18.32 0.73 11.26
N PRO A 270 -19.06 0.37 10.18
CA PRO A 270 -19.19 1.23 9.01
C PRO A 270 -19.64 2.64 9.41
N ARG A 271 -19.06 3.67 8.78
CA ARG A 271 -19.36 5.10 9.03
C ARG A 271 -19.15 5.59 10.47
N SER A 272 -18.48 4.83 11.33
CA SER A 272 -18.10 5.29 12.66
C SER A 272 -17.11 6.46 12.61
N ARG A 273 -17.09 7.27 13.67
CA ARG A 273 -16.17 8.41 13.80
C ARG A 273 -14.72 7.94 13.90
N GLU A 274 -14.51 6.83 14.59
CA GLU A 274 -13.24 6.16 14.80
C GLU A 274 -12.67 5.69 13.45
N LEU A 275 -13.51 5.08 12.60
CA LEU A 275 -13.12 4.70 11.24
C LEU A 275 -12.73 5.92 10.39
N PHE A 276 -13.45 7.03 10.52
CA PHE A 276 -13.11 8.25 9.81
C PHE A 276 -11.72 8.77 10.20
N GLN A 277 -11.45 8.89 11.50
CA GLN A 277 -10.14 9.33 12.02
C GLN A 277 -9.02 8.38 11.60
N LEU A 278 -9.27 7.07 11.64
CA LEU A 278 -8.30 6.07 11.22
C LEU A 278 -7.97 6.20 9.74
N LEU A 279 -8.97 6.34 8.88
CA LEU A 279 -8.76 6.50 7.45
C LEU A 279 -8.04 7.83 7.16
N GLU A 280 -8.40 8.90 7.85
CA GLU A 280 -7.72 10.18 7.73
C GLU A 280 -6.22 10.01 8.06
N GLN A 281 -5.90 9.40 9.21
CA GLN A 281 -4.54 9.10 9.61
C GLN A 281 -3.81 8.19 8.61
N LYS A 282 -4.48 7.14 8.10
CA LYS A 282 -3.91 6.19 7.13
C LYS A 282 -3.50 6.88 5.83
N TRP A 283 -4.23 7.91 5.40
CA TRP A 283 -3.97 8.65 4.17
C TRP A 283 -3.13 9.92 4.39
N THR A 284 -2.70 10.20 5.62
CA THR A 284 -1.68 11.20 5.92
C THR A 284 -0.30 10.56 5.82
N ARG A 285 0.47 10.97 4.80
CA ARG A 285 1.87 10.54 4.67
C ARG A 285 2.78 11.62 5.25
N THR A 286 3.59 11.26 6.23
CA THR A 286 4.65 12.15 6.71
C THR A 286 5.85 12.03 5.77
N ASP A 287 6.31 13.16 5.23
CA ASP A 287 7.55 13.19 4.46
C ASP A 287 8.77 13.00 5.38
N PRO A 288 9.97 12.68 4.85
CA PRO A 288 11.18 12.58 5.66
C PRO A 288 11.57 13.86 6.42
N ARG A 289 10.96 15.00 6.08
CA ARG A 289 11.15 16.29 6.74
C ARG A 289 10.12 16.55 7.85
N GLY A 290 9.22 15.59 8.12
CA GLY A 290 8.19 15.67 9.15
C GLY A 290 6.88 16.33 8.70
N HIS A 291 6.74 16.76 7.44
CA HIS A 291 5.50 17.38 6.96
C HIS A 291 4.48 16.31 6.58
N ALA A 292 3.29 16.43 7.16
CA ALA A 292 2.12 15.67 6.77
C ALA A 292 1.61 16.14 5.40
N ARG A 293 1.69 15.28 4.38
CA ARG A 293 0.98 15.44 3.10
C ARG A 293 -0.22 14.52 3.10
N GLN A 294 -1.41 15.10 3.03
CA GLN A 294 -2.64 14.32 2.88
C GLN A 294 -2.77 13.86 1.43
N LYS A 295 -2.85 12.56 1.20
CA LYS A 295 -3.17 12.03 -0.12
C LYS A 295 -4.66 12.29 -0.36
N GLN A 296 -4.97 13.24 -1.24
CA GLN A 296 -6.36 13.56 -1.57
C GLN A 296 -7.03 12.33 -2.18
N ARG A 297 -8.13 11.87 -1.57
CA ARG A 297 -8.99 10.82 -2.13
C ARG A 297 -10.27 11.43 -2.64
N SER A 298 -10.79 10.88 -3.73
CA SER A 298 -12.10 11.25 -4.24
C SER A 298 -13.20 10.94 -3.22
N ALA A 299 -14.25 11.75 -3.20
CA ALA A 299 -15.40 11.55 -2.32
C ALA A 299 -16.04 10.15 -2.49
N GLY A 300 -16.05 9.62 -3.72
CA GLY A 300 -16.50 8.25 -4.01
C GLY A 300 -15.64 7.18 -3.32
N SER A 301 -14.31 7.35 -3.31
CA SER A 301 -13.39 6.43 -2.63
C SER A 301 -13.56 6.43 -1.12
N TRP A 302 -13.80 7.61 -0.54
CA TRP A 302 -14.15 7.78 0.86
C TRP A 302 -15.45 7.07 1.21
N LYS A 303 -16.53 7.41 0.48
CA LYS A 303 -17.85 6.79 0.67
C LYS A 303 -17.78 5.26 0.52
N GLY A 304 -17.02 4.76 -0.45
CA GLY A 304 -16.78 3.32 -0.63
C GLY A 304 -16.07 2.68 0.56
N SER A 305 -15.07 3.36 1.14
CA SER A 305 -14.30 2.81 2.27
C SER A 305 -15.10 2.82 3.58
N LEU A 306 -15.89 3.87 3.80
CA LEU A 306 -16.74 4.04 4.99
C LEU A 306 -17.97 3.11 5.00
N LYS A 307 -18.35 2.55 3.84
CA LYS A 307 -19.43 1.55 3.74
C LYS A 307 -19.05 0.19 4.31
N HIS A 308 -17.77 -0.07 4.50
CA HIS A 308 -17.28 -1.36 4.98
C HIS A 308 -16.87 -1.27 6.43
N ARG A 309 -17.00 -2.39 7.13
CA ARG A 309 -16.38 -2.61 8.42
C ARG A 309 -14.86 -2.74 8.23
N TRP A 310 -14.11 -2.24 9.20
CA TRP A 310 -12.65 -2.36 9.23
C TRP A 310 -12.22 -3.06 10.50
N ALA A 311 -11.03 -3.64 10.47
CA ALA A 311 -10.33 -4.08 11.67
C ALA A 311 -8.99 -3.35 11.78
N VAL A 312 -8.67 -2.99 13.02
CA VAL A 312 -7.39 -2.46 13.47
C VAL A 312 -6.69 -3.60 14.19
N ILE A 313 -5.58 -4.07 13.64
CA ILE A 313 -4.82 -5.18 14.20
C ILE A 313 -3.50 -4.63 14.68
N GLN A 314 -3.24 -4.74 15.97
CA GLN A 314 -1.92 -4.50 16.54
C GLN A 314 -1.22 -5.84 16.70
N MET A 315 -0.11 -6.01 15.99
CA MET A 315 0.71 -7.20 16.01
C MET A 315 1.93 -6.97 16.88
N GLU A 316 2.36 -8.01 17.58
CA GLU A 316 3.62 -8.06 18.31
C GLU A 316 4.45 -9.21 17.76
N ARG A 317 5.77 -9.02 17.65
CA ARG A 317 6.68 -10.08 17.23
C ARG A 317 6.72 -11.17 18.29
N ASP A 318 6.56 -12.42 17.87
CA ASP A 318 6.54 -13.58 18.74
C ASP A 318 7.94 -14.20 18.81
N GLN A 319 8.73 -13.74 19.80
CA GLN A 319 10.11 -14.18 19.98
C GLN A 319 10.21 -15.69 20.28
N ASP A 320 9.28 -16.21 21.10
CA ASP A 320 9.20 -17.64 21.39
C ASP A 320 8.95 -18.46 20.12
N ALA A 321 8.06 -18.00 19.24
CA ALA A 321 7.80 -18.67 17.98
C ALA A 321 9.00 -18.57 17.02
N ASP A 322 9.66 -17.41 16.92
CA ASP A 322 10.86 -17.23 16.09
C ASP A 322 12.03 -18.14 16.53
N GLU A 323 12.16 -18.45 17.83
CA GLU A 323 13.19 -19.35 18.33
C GLU A 323 12.84 -20.83 18.14
N ARG A 324 11.56 -21.18 18.26
CA ARG A 324 11.10 -22.58 18.24
C ARG A 324 10.73 -23.08 16.86
N LEU A 325 10.25 -22.19 15.98
CA LEU A 325 9.80 -22.53 14.64
C LEU A 325 10.87 -22.13 13.64
N VAL A 326 11.14 -23.04 12.71
CA VAL A 326 12.01 -22.74 11.56
C VAL A 326 11.23 -21.83 10.61
N PRO A 327 11.87 -20.83 9.98
CA PRO A 327 11.26 -20.06 8.90
C PRO A 327 10.59 -20.98 7.86
N PRO A 328 9.42 -20.59 7.32
CA PRO A 328 8.70 -21.44 6.38
C PRO A 328 9.56 -21.70 5.15
N GLU A 329 9.77 -22.97 4.83
CA GLU A 329 10.49 -23.42 3.65
C GLU A 329 9.59 -23.27 2.42
N VAL A 330 9.47 -22.02 1.96
CA VAL A 330 8.71 -21.68 0.76
C VAL A 330 9.56 -22.05 -0.44
N GLU A 331 9.13 -23.08 -1.17
CA GLU A 331 9.74 -23.47 -2.43
C GLU A 331 9.64 -22.31 -3.42
N VAL A 332 10.78 -21.70 -3.74
CA VAL A 332 10.86 -20.74 -4.84
C VAL A 332 10.71 -21.57 -6.10
N ARG A 333 9.56 -21.46 -6.77
CA ARG A 333 9.49 -21.92 -8.14
C ARG A 333 10.44 -21.02 -8.92
N ASP A 334 11.59 -21.57 -9.30
CA ASP A 334 12.42 -21.01 -10.35
C ASP A 334 11.46 -20.80 -11.49
N GLY A 335 11.08 -19.53 -11.70
CA GLY A 335 9.89 -19.18 -12.45
C GLY A 335 9.87 -20.06 -13.67
N ASP A 336 8.81 -20.87 -13.81
CA ASP A 336 8.55 -21.65 -15.02
C ASP A 336 9.05 -20.78 -16.18
N GLY A 337 9.98 -21.31 -16.97
CA GLY A 337 10.81 -20.61 -17.97
C GLY A 337 10.06 -19.77 -19.01
N SER A 338 8.81 -19.43 -18.75
CA SER A 338 8.12 -18.17 -19.05
C SER A 338 8.82 -16.89 -18.56
N SER A 339 10.09 -16.91 -18.11
CA SER A 339 11.01 -15.88 -18.62
C SER A 339 11.04 -16.05 -20.14
N GLY A 340 9.94 -15.65 -20.80
CA GLY A 340 9.68 -15.87 -22.20
C GLY A 340 10.96 -15.47 -22.88
N LYS A 341 11.63 -16.47 -23.47
CA LYS A 341 12.97 -16.34 -24.05
C LYS A 341 13.05 -14.94 -24.59
N SER A 342 13.97 -14.14 -24.05
CA SER A 342 14.04 -12.74 -24.46
C SER A 342 14.05 -12.73 -25.99
N VAL A 343 13.49 -11.71 -26.64
CA VAL A 343 13.42 -11.71 -28.11
C VAL A 343 14.77 -12.07 -28.74
N ASN A 344 15.89 -11.70 -28.10
CA ASN A 344 17.24 -12.11 -28.49
C ASN A 344 17.53 -13.60 -28.34
N GLU A 345 17.10 -14.26 -27.26
CA GLU A 345 17.22 -15.72 -27.09
C GLU A 345 16.32 -16.48 -28.07
N LEU A 346 15.10 -15.99 -28.30
CA LEU A 346 14.18 -16.57 -29.28
C LEU A 346 14.77 -16.46 -30.70
N LEU A 347 15.32 -15.29 -31.05
CA LEU A 347 15.99 -15.06 -32.33
C LEU A 347 17.29 -15.88 -32.45
N ALA A 348 18.06 -16.05 -31.36
CA ALA A 348 19.25 -16.88 -31.35
C ALA A 348 18.90 -18.35 -31.61
N GLU A 349 17.84 -18.86 -30.98
CA GLU A 349 17.34 -20.20 -31.23
C GLU A 349 16.85 -20.40 -32.67
N MET A 350 16.15 -19.40 -33.24
CA MET A 350 15.71 -19.45 -34.64
C MET A 350 16.89 -19.45 -35.63
N ARG A 351 18.00 -18.78 -35.31
CA ARG A 351 19.22 -18.79 -36.15
C ARG A 351 19.98 -20.11 -36.07
N LEU A 352 19.89 -20.84 -34.97
CA LEU A 352 20.59 -22.11 -34.77
C LEU A 352 19.84 -23.32 -35.35
N LYS A 353 18.53 -23.19 -35.60
CA LYS A 353 17.69 -24.26 -36.17
C LYS A 353 17.57 -24.22 -37.72
N GLY A 354 18.37 -23.37 -38.39
CA GLY A 354 18.33 -23.15 -39.84
C GLY A 354 19.41 -23.87 -40.64
#